data_AF-A0A2V7UHG4-F1
#
_entry.id   AF-A0A2V7UHG4-F1
#
_cell.length_a   1.000
_cell.length_b   1.000
_cell.length_c   1.000
_cell.angle_alpha   90.00
_cell.angle_beta   90.00
_cell.angle_gamma   90.00
#
_symmetry.space_group_name_H-M   'P 1'
#
loop_
_entity.id
_entity.type
_entity.pdbx_description
1 polymer ?
#
loop_
_entity_poly.entity_id
_entity_poly.type
_entity_poly.pdbx_seq_one_letter_code
_entity_poly.pdbx_strand_id
1 'polypeptide(L)'
;MRLEPGEGEGGPALVLRLDRGQAYRIDPEHKRAIELDLERMRARAQMDLALAGELMGGADGAVRTTELPGGKVVAGYSCRGYRIAAGGVSMDLYVSKAVPLGVDAFADFLEWSGASRSLGGLLGEIRRLPGFPLQTRSRVEVMGELQETLSTVTKVTLGPFAAGLFEPPPGYRLEPKAPFEGR
;
A
#
# COMPACT_ATOMS: atom_id res chain seq x y z
N MET A 1 -6.07 -6.58 6.84
CA MET A 1 -4.66 -6.47 6.35
C MET A 1 -3.75 -6.25 7.56
N ARG A 2 -2.55 -6.85 7.58
CA ARG A 2 -1.55 -6.61 8.62
C ARG A 2 -0.29 -6.06 7.96
N LEU A 3 0.23 -4.95 8.48
CA LEU A 3 1.44 -4.31 7.99
C LEU A 3 2.51 -4.44 9.07
N GLU A 4 3.67 -4.95 8.67
CA GLU A 4 4.85 -5.09 9.53
C GLU A 4 6.00 -4.33 8.88
N PRO A 5 6.82 -3.58 9.65
CA PRO A 5 8.02 -2.97 9.12
C PRO A 5 9.02 -4.05 8.69
N GLY A 6 9.57 -3.92 7.48
CA GLY A 6 10.35 -4.98 6.83
C GLY A 6 11.71 -5.28 7.49
N GLU A 7 12.28 -4.37 8.29
CA GLU A 7 13.67 -4.49 8.77
C GLU A 7 13.92 -3.97 10.20
N GLY A 8 12.88 -3.67 10.99
CA GLY A 8 13.05 -3.19 12.37
C GLY A 8 12.41 -4.12 13.40
N GLU A 9 13.20 -4.70 14.30
CA GLU A 9 12.67 -5.23 15.55
C GLU A 9 11.98 -4.08 16.31
N GLY A 10 10.67 -4.20 16.55
CA GLY A 10 9.94 -3.30 17.46
C GLY A 10 9.17 -2.14 16.84
N GLY A 11 9.19 -1.93 15.52
CA GLY A 11 8.33 -0.90 14.90
C GLY A 11 6.84 -1.23 15.03
N PRO A 12 5.93 -0.23 15.18
CA PRO A 12 4.54 -0.49 15.45
C PRO A 12 3.88 -1.23 14.28
N ALA A 13 3.44 -2.47 14.52
CA ALA A 13 2.64 -3.20 13.54
C ALA A 13 1.23 -2.62 13.51
N LEU A 14 0.65 -2.50 12.32
CA LEU A 14 -0.72 -2.03 12.14
C LEU A 14 -1.61 -3.19 11.75
N VAL A 15 -2.70 -3.37 12.49
CA VAL A 15 -3.73 -4.37 12.18
C VAL A 15 -5.00 -3.64 11.72
N LEU A 16 -5.48 -3.98 10.52
CA LEU A 16 -6.64 -3.36 9.89
C LEU A 16 -7.79 -4.36 9.74
N ARG A 17 -8.91 -4.08 10.43
CA ARG A 17 -10.20 -4.79 10.36
C ARG A 17 -11.20 -4.01 9.52
N LEU A 18 -10.98 -4.07 8.21
CA LEU A 18 -11.80 -3.33 7.25
C LEU A 18 -13.28 -3.78 7.27
N ASP A 19 -13.54 -5.04 7.61
CA ASP A 19 -14.88 -5.62 7.79
C ASP A 19 -15.65 -5.01 8.97
N ARG A 20 -14.95 -4.53 9.99
CA ARG A 20 -15.54 -3.93 11.21
C ARG A 20 -15.28 -2.44 11.34
N GLY A 21 -14.56 -1.83 10.40
CA GLY A 21 -14.16 -0.43 10.49
C GLY A 21 -13.14 -0.14 11.61
N GLN A 22 -12.37 -1.14 12.06
CA GLN A 22 -11.45 -1.01 13.19
C GLN A 22 -9.99 -1.06 12.75
N ALA A 23 -9.12 -0.41 13.52
CA ALA A 23 -7.68 -0.53 13.38
C ALA A 23 -7.00 -0.57 14.75
N TYR A 24 -5.87 -1.27 14.82
CA TYR A 24 -5.06 -1.37 16.03
C TYR A 24 -3.62 -1.05 15.73
N ARG A 25 -3.04 -0.12 16.48
CA ARG A 25 -1.59 0.05 16.56
C ARG A 25 -1.06 -0.92 17.62
N ILE A 26 -0.18 -1.82 17.21
CA ILE A 26 0.46 -2.80 18.07
C ILE A 26 1.78 -2.22 18.56
N ASP A 27 1.94 -2.20 19.88
CA ASP A 27 3.17 -1.87 20.59
C ASP A 27 3.71 -3.16 21.21
N PRO A 28 4.67 -3.83 20.54
CA PRO A 28 5.20 -5.11 21.01
C PRO A 28 5.98 -4.99 22.32
N GLU A 29 6.68 -3.87 22.53
CA GLU A 29 7.53 -3.64 23.71
C GLU A 29 6.70 -3.63 24.98
N HIS A 30 5.56 -2.93 24.96
CA HIS A 30 4.68 -2.81 26.12
C HIS A 30 3.51 -3.79 26.11
N LYS A 31 3.40 -4.63 25.06
CA LYS A 31 2.25 -5.52 24.81
C LYS A 31 0.92 -4.77 24.85
N ARG A 32 0.85 -3.63 24.15
CA ARG A 32 -0.36 -2.79 24.07
C ARG A 32 -0.91 -2.81 22.65
N ALA A 33 -2.22 -2.87 22.55
CA ALA A 33 -2.93 -2.69 21.30
C ALA A 33 -3.83 -1.47 21.45
N ILE A 34 -3.53 -0.41 20.73
CA ILE A 34 -4.25 0.86 20.82
C ILE A 34 -5.26 0.89 19.69
N GLU A 35 -6.55 0.99 20.03
CA GLU A 35 -7.60 1.15 19.04
C GLU A 35 -7.49 2.52 18.36
N LEU A 36 -7.48 2.50 17.03
CA LEU A 36 -7.42 3.66 16.18
C LEU A 36 -8.76 3.85 15.47
N ASP A 37 -9.13 5.11 15.29
CA ASP A 37 -10.22 5.49 14.42
C ASP A 37 -9.79 5.34 12.95
N LEU A 38 -10.27 4.28 12.31
CA LEU A 38 -9.91 3.93 10.95
C LEU A 38 -10.31 5.02 9.94
N GLU A 39 -11.50 5.61 10.11
CA GLU A 39 -11.98 6.66 9.21
C GLU A 39 -11.15 7.92 9.35
N ARG A 40 -10.82 8.32 10.59
CA ARG A 40 -9.95 9.47 10.82
C ARG A 40 -8.55 9.25 10.28
N MET A 41 -7.99 8.06 10.49
CA MET A 41 -6.67 7.69 9.95
C MET A 41 -6.68 7.74 8.43
N ARG A 42 -7.73 7.20 7.80
CA ARG A 42 -7.92 7.26 6.35
C ARG A 42 -8.05 8.69 5.85
N ALA A 43 -8.88 9.51 6.48
CA ALA A 43 -9.06 10.92 6.11
C ALA A 43 -7.74 11.68 6.20
N ARG A 44 -6.96 11.45 7.26
CA ARG A 44 -5.64 12.06 7.42
C ARG A 44 -4.66 11.62 6.33
N ALA A 45 -4.56 10.30 6.08
CA ALA A 45 -3.71 9.76 5.03
C ALA A 45 -4.09 10.32 3.65
N GLN A 46 -5.39 10.45 3.36
CA GLN A 46 -5.90 11.06 2.13
C GLN A 46 -5.53 12.53 2.00
N MET A 47 -5.57 13.31 3.09
CA MET A 47 -5.14 14.71 3.08
C MET A 47 -3.64 14.82 2.84
N ASP A 48 -2.83 14.03 3.55
CA ASP A 48 -1.37 14.04 3.41
C ASP A 48 -0.96 13.62 1.98
N LEU A 49 -1.64 12.62 1.39
CA LEU A 49 -1.41 12.18 0.02
C LEU A 49 -1.90 13.17 -1.03
N ALA A 50 -3.02 13.87 -0.79
CA ALA A 50 -3.48 14.93 -1.68
C ALA A 50 -2.48 16.09 -1.72
N LEU A 51 -2.02 16.53 -0.55
CA LEU A 51 -0.97 17.54 -0.44
C LEU A 51 0.34 17.09 -1.12
N ALA A 52 0.75 15.83 -0.91
CA ALA A 52 1.89 15.27 -1.63
C ALA A 52 1.66 15.28 -3.15
N GLY A 53 0.46 14.93 -3.63
CA GLY A 53 0.09 15.00 -5.04
C GLY A 53 0.22 16.40 -5.64
N GLU A 54 -0.22 17.43 -4.91
CA GLU A 54 -0.07 18.84 -5.30
C GLU A 54 1.39 19.25 -5.38
N LEU A 55 2.21 18.87 -4.38
CA LEU A 55 3.64 19.15 -4.35
C LEU A 55 4.42 18.40 -5.45
N MET A 56 3.91 17.25 -5.90
CA MET A 56 4.45 16.43 -6.98
C MET A 56 3.98 16.90 -8.37
N GLY A 57 3.28 18.04 -8.45
CA GLY A 57 2.88 18.68 -9.71
C GLY A 57 1.62 18.11 -10.36
N GLY A 58 0.89 17.22 -9.68
CA GLY A 58 -0.33 16.60 -10.19
C GLY A 58 -0.08 15.63 -11.36
N ALA A 59 -0.78 14.50 -11.38
CA ALA A 59 -0.73 13.55 -12.50
C ALA A 59 -1.67 13.97 -13.66
N ASP A 60 -1.75 15.27 -13.98
CA ASP A 60 -2.65 15.83 -15.01
C ASP A 60 -2.10 15.67 -16.44
N GLY A 61 -0.98 14.96 -16.60
CA GLY A 61 -0.43 14.59 -17.89
C GLY A 61 -1.14 13.37 -18.50
N ALA A 62 -1.11 13.27 -19.84
CA ALA A 62 -1.62 12.09 -20.53
C ALA A 62 -0.90 10.82 -20.03
N VAL A 63 -1.66 9.91 -19.42
CA VAL A 63 -1.12 8.66 -18.88
C VAL A 63 -0.69 7.76 -20.03
N ARG A 64 0.51 7.18 -19.92
CA ARG A 64 1.01 6.19 -20.89
C ARG A 64 1.44 4.93 -20.17
N THR A 65 1.04 3.80 -20.73
CA THR A 65 1.48 2.47 -20.32
C THR A 65 2.36 1.87 -21.41
N THR A 66 3.56 1.42 -21.04
CA THR A 66 4.48 0.74 -21.95
C THR A 66 4.96 -0.58 -21.34
N GLU A 67 5.07 -1.63 -22.15
CA GLU A 67 5.68 -2.89 -21.70
C GLU A 67 7.21 -2.68 -21.56
N LEU A 68 7.77 -3.18 -20.45
CA LEU A 68 9.21 -3.15 -20.22
C LEU A 68 9.87 -4.34 -20.91
N PRO A 69 11.09 -4.18 -21.45
CA PRO A 69 11.81 -5.27 -22.07
C PRO A 69 12.21 -6.33 -21.03
N GLY A 70 12.02 -7.60 -21.38
CA GLY A 70 12.43 -8.74 -20.57
C GLY A 70 11.41 -9.15 -19.50
N GLY A 71 11.41 -10.45 -19.17
CA GLY A 71 10.68 -10.98 -18.03
C GLY A 71 11.52 -10.94 -16.75
N LYS A 72 10.86 -10.94 -15.60
CA LYS A 72 11.51 -11.07 -14.29
C LYS A 72 10.89 -12.23 -13.50
N VAL A 73 11.67 -12.90 -12.66
CA VAL A 73 11.11 -13.83 -11.66
C VAL A 73 11.09 -13.12 -10.30
N VAL A 74 9.93 -13.08 -9.64
CA VAL A 74 9.75 -12.46 -8.31
C VAL A 74 8.98 -13.44 -7.43
N ALA A 75 9.51 -13.73 -6.24
CA ALA A 75 8.95 -14.73 -5.31
C ALA A 75 8.63 -16.10 -5.96
N GLY A 76 9.41 -16.51 -6.97
CA GLY A 76 9.20 -17.75 -7.74
C GLY A 76 8.18 -17.65 -8.89
N TYR A 77 7.54 -16.50 -9.09
CA TYR A 77 6.59 -16.27 -10.17
C TYR A 77 7.25 -15.57 -11.36
N SER A 78 6.97 -16.05 -12.58
CA SER A 78 7.31 -15.31 -13.80
C SER A 78 6.42 -14.07 -13.91
N CYS A 79 7.06 -12.93 -14.14
CA CYS A 79 6.43 -11.62 -14.22
C CYS A 79 6.75 -10.93 -15.54
N ARG A 80 5.80 -10.11 -15.99
CA ARG A 80 5.95 -9.16 -17.10
C ARG A 80 6.01 -7.74 -16.55
N GLY A 81 6.95 -6.95 -17.05
CA GLY A 81 7.14 -5.57 -16.60
C GLY A 81 6.29 -4.59 -17.40
N TYR A 82 5.72 -3.60 -16.73
CA TYR A 82 5.00 -2.48 -17.32
C TYR A 82 5.44 -1.18 -16.66
N ARG A 83 5.61 -0.11 -17.45
CA ARG A 83 5.79 1.24 -16.95
C ARG A 83 4.53 2.03 -17.20
N ILE A 84 3.99 2.63 -16.14
CA ILE A 84 2.91 3.60 -16.22
C ILE A 84 3.50 4.96 -15.85
N ALA A 85 3.31 5.97 -16.68
CA ALA A 85 3.84 7.31 -16.44
C ALA A 85 2.82 8.40 -16.77
N ALA A 86 2.79 9.47 -15.97
CA ALA A 86 2.07 10.70 -16.24
C ALA A 86 2.79 11.87 -15.56
N GLY A 87 3.04 12.96 -16.29
CA GLY A 87 3.78 14.11 -15.76
C GLY A 87 5.16 13.70 -15.19
N GLY A 88 5.48 14.18 -13.99
CA GLY A 88 6.70 13.85 -13.23
C GLY A 88 6.65 12.53 -12.45
N VAL A 89 5.61 11.71 -12.63
CA VAL A 89 5.41 10.44 -11.93
C VAL A 89 5.61 9.28 -12.89
N SER A 90 6.39 8.27 -12.47
CA SER A 90 6.48 6.99 -13.17
C SER A 90 6.48 5.81 -12.20
N MET A 91 5.85 4.72 -12.61
CA MET A 91 5.80 3.48 -11.84
C MET A 91 6.08 2.27 -12.72
N ASP A 92 7.11 1.51 -12.37
CA ASP A 92 7.38 0.20 -12.96
C ASP A 92 6.70 -0.88 -12.13
N LEU A 93 5.86 -1.70 -12.74
CA LEU A 93 5.19 -2.84 -12.11
C LEU A 93 5.61 -4.13 -12.80
N TYR A 94 6.03 -5.12 -12.02
CA TYR A 94 6.22 -6.49 -12.50
C TYR A 94 5.04 -7.34 -12.03
N VAL A 95 4.18 -7.73 -12.97
CA VAL A 95 2.91 -8.41 -12.68
C VAL A 95 2.96 -9.88 -13.09
N SER A 96 2.26 -10.74 -12.35
CA SER A 96 2.09 -12.15 -12.69
C SER A 96 0.62 -12.57 -12.71
N LYS A 97 0.22 -13.28 -13.77
CA LYS A 97 -1.11 -13.90 -13.90
C LYS A 97 -1.28 -15.16 -13.04
N ALA A 98 -0.17 -15.74 -12.58
CA ALA A 98 -0.18 -17.01 -11.85
C ALA A 98 -0.50 -16.85 -10.36
N VAL A 99 -0.47 -15.61 -9.85
CA VAL A 99 -0.99 -15.31 -8.51
C VAL A 99 -2.51 -15.32 -8.60
N PRO A 100 -3.23 -16.09 -7.75
CA PRO A 100 -4.70 -16.16 -7.75
C PRO A 100 -5.34 -14.93 -7.09
N LEU A 101 -4.75 -13.76 -7.36
CA LEU A 101 -5.23 -12.43 -7.00
C LEU A 101 -5.10 -11.59 -8.28
N GLY A 102 -6.16 -10.89 -8.67
CA GLY A 102 -6.10 -9.98 -9.82
C GLY A 102 -5.45 -8.64 -9.45
N VAL A 103 -5.23 -7.78 -10.45
CA VAL A 103 -4.75 -6.41 -10.20
C VAL A 103 -5.75 -5.58 -9.40
N ASP A 104 -7.04 -5.92 -9.47
CA ASP A 104 -8.09 -5.20 -8.74
C ASP A 104 -7.85 -5.19 -7.23
N ALA A 105 -7.36 -6.29 -6.64
CA ALA A 105 -7.05 -6.31 -5.21
C ALA A 105 -5.98 -5.27 -4.82
N PHE A 106 -5.02 -5.03 -5.72
CA PHE A 106 -4.01 -3.99 -5.53
C PHE A 106 -4.58 -2.59 -5.78
N ALA A 107 -5.37 -2.41 -6.83
CA ALA A 107 -6.03 -1.15 -7.15
C ALA A 107 -7.00 -0.69 -6.04
N ASP A 108 -7.81 -1.61 -5.52
CA ASP A 108 -8.73 -1.37 -4.42
C ASP A 108 -7.99 -1.00 -3.13
N PHE A 109 -6.81 -1.59 -2.89
CA PHE A 109 -5.95 -1.19 -1.78
C PHE A 109 -5.39 0.24 -1.96
N LEU A 110 -4.95 0.61 -3.16
CA LEU A 110 -4.50 1.97 -3.45
C LEU A 110 -5.63 2.99 -3.28
N GLU A 111 -6.85 2.63 -3.68
CA GLU A 111 -8.03 3.47 -3.52
C GLU A 111 -8.46 3.60 -2.05
N TRP A 112 -8.44 2.48 -1.33
CA TRP A 112 -8.74 2.45 0.10
C TRP A 112 -7.75 3.28 0.91
N SER A 113 -6.45 3.14 0.63
CA SER A 113 -5.38 3.89 1.33
C SER A 113 -5.36 5.38 1.00
N GLY A 114 -6.04 5.81 -0.07
CA GLY A 114 -6.01 7.19 -0.56
C GLY A 114 -4.85 7.49 -1.50
N ALA A 115 -3.95 6.53 -1.75
CA ALA A 115 -2.86 6.67 -2.71
C ALA A 115 -3.36 6.93 -4.13
N SER A 116 -4.58 6.52 -4.46
CA SER A 116 -5.22 6.87 -5.74
C SER A 116 -5.27 8.38 -6.01
N ARG A 117 -5.36 9.22 -4.96
CA ARG A 117 -5.42 10.68 -5.11
C ARG A 117 -4.09 11.28 -5.54
N SER A 118 -2.98 10.76 -5.02
CA SER A 118 -1.63 11.19 -5.44
C SER A 118 -1.21 10.57 -6.77
N LEU A 119 -1.77 9.41 -7.11
CA LEU A 119 -1.51 8.70 -8.36
C LEU A 119 -2.39 9.21 -9.53
N GLY A 120 -3.40 10.04 -9.27
CA GLY A 120 -4.31 10.60 -10.29
C GLY A 120 -4.80 9.56 -11.30
N GLY A 121 -4.61 9.84 -12.60
CA GLY A 121 -5.06 8.96 -13.69
C GLY A 121 -4.34 7.60 -13.79
N LEU A 122 -3.25 7.37 -13.06
CA LEU A 122 -2.49 6.11 -13.13
C LEU A 122 -3.32 4.90 -12.67
N LEU A 123 -4.27 5.08 -11.73
CA LEU A 123 -5.09 3.97 -11.22
C LEU A 123 -5.88 3.26 -12.32
N GLY A 124 -6.40 4.02 -13.30
CA GLY A 124 -7.14 3.47 -14.42
C GLY A 124 -6.28 2.55 -15.29
N GLU A 125 -5.01 2.90 -15.49
CA GLU A 125 -4.05 2.07 -16.23
C GLU A 125 -3.57 0.88 -15.40
N ILE A 126 -3.39 1.03 -14.08
CA ILE A 126 -3.07 -0.08 -13.18
C ILE A 126 -4.16 -1.15 -13.27
N ARG A 127 -5.45 -0.78 -13.21
CA ARG A 127 -6.57 -1.72 -13.32
C ARG A 127 -6.60 -2.52 -14.63
N ARG A 128 -5.90 -2.05 -15.68
CA ARG A 128 -5.80 -2.75 -16.97
C ARG A 128 -4.66 -3.78 -17.02
N LEU A 129 -3.79 -3.81 -16.01
CA LEU A 129 -2.63 -4.69 -16.03
C LEU A 129 -3.02 -6.16 -15.87
N PRO A 130 -2.35 -7.07 -16.58
CA PRO A 130 -2.74 -8.46 -16.62
C PRO A 130 -2.09 -9.28 -15.48
N GLY A 131 -2.52 -9.07 -14.24
CA GLY A 131 -2.11 -9.89 -13.08
C GLY A 131 -1.76 -9.08 -11.83
N PHE A 132 -1.36 -9.77 -10.75
CA PHE A 132 -1.00 -9.12 -9.50
C PHE A 132 0.43 -8.53 -9.55
N PRO A 133 0.66 -7.28 -9.12
CA PRO A 133 2.00 -6.73 -9.01
C PRO A 133 2.77 -7.37 -7.86
N LEU A 134 3.87 -8.04 -8.19
CA LEU A 134 4.79 -8.63 -7.23
C LEU A 134 6.01 -7.76 -6.97
N GLN A 135 6.24 -6.75 -7.81
CA GLN A 135 7.19 -5.70 -7.54
C GLN A 135 6.66 -4.38 -8.09
N THR A 136 6.81 -3.31 -7.33
CA THR A 136 6.54 -1.94 -7.76
C THR A 136 7.78 -1.08 -7.53
N ARG A 137 8.09 -0.21 -8.48
CA ARG A 137 9.13 0.82 -8.34
C ARG A 137 8.50 2.14 -8.75
N SER A 138 8.14 2.96 -7.77
CA SER A 138 7.67 4.32 -8.02
C SER A 138 8.83 5.29 -8.01
N ARG A 139 8.82 6.21 -8.96
CA ARG A 139 9.73 7.34 -9.06
C ARG A 139 8.90 8.58 -9.16
N VAL A 140 9.13 9.50 -8.24
CA VAL A 140 8.43 10.78 -8.22
C VAL A 140 9.43 11.89 -8.01
N GLU A 141 9.31 12.94 -8.80
CA GLU A 141 10.06 14.17 -8.61
C GLU A 141 9.31 15.08 -7.63
N VAL A 142 9.94 15.40 -6.50
CA VAL A 142 9.39 16.29 -5.46
C VAL A 142 10.36 17.45 -5.31
N MET A 143 9.92 18.67 -5.62
CA MET A 143 10.75 19.88 -5.49
C MET A 143 12.14 19.78 -6.19
N GLY A 144 12.22 19.05 -7.32
CA GLY A 144 13.46 18.85 -8.08
C GLY A 144 14.35 17.70 -7.58
N GLU A 145 13.93 16.99 -6.53
CA GLU A 145 14.59 15.77 -6.06
C GLU A 145 13.83 14.52 -6.49
N LEU A 146 14.56 13.52 -6.99
CA LEU A 146 13.98 12.24 -7.37
C LEU A 146 13.83 11.34 -6.13
N GLN A 147 12.59 11.11 -5.72
CA GLN A 147 12.27 10.11 -4.72
C GLN A 147 11.92 8.79 -5.39
N GLU A 148 12.58 7.72 -4.96
CA GLU A 148 12.33 6.37 -5.45
C GLU A 148 11.88 5.44 -4.33
N THR A 149 10.85 4.64 -4.58
CA THR A 149 10.41 3.59 -3.65
C THR A 149 10.32 2.27 -4.40
N LEU A 150 11.00 1.25 -3.88
CA LEU A 150 10.97 -0.11 -4.40
C LEU A 150 10.30 -1.02 -3.37
N SER A 151 9.21 -1.67 -3.79
CA SER A 151 8.58 -2.74 -3.02
C SER A 151 8.67 -4.04 -3.80
N THR A 152 9.21 -5.08 -3.17
CA THR A 152 9.37 -6.41 -3.78
C THR A 152 8.77 -7.46 -2.88
N VAL A 153 7.84 -8.25 -3.40
CA VAL A 153 7.31 -9.41 -2.72
C VAL A 153 8.41 -10.48 -2.66
N THR A 154 8.70 -10.96 -1.46
CA THR A 154 9.72 -12.00 -1.23
C THR A 154 9.09 -13.39 -1.11
N LYS A 155 7.84 -13.48 -0.68
CA LYS A 155 7.12 -14.75 -0.49
C LYS A 155 5.62 -14.57 -0.68
N VAL A 156 4.99 -15.56 -1.33
CA VAL A 156 3.53 -15.69 -1.42
C VAL A 156 3.12 -17.01 -0.80
N THR A 157 2.17 -16.98 0.13
CA THR A 157 1.58 -18.17 0.75
C THR A 157 0.07 -18.18 0.54
N LEU A 158 -0.45 -19.33 0.10
CA LEU A 158 -1.87 -19.55 -0.10
C LEU A 158 -2.37 -20.51 0.97
N GLY A 159 -3.47 -20.15 1.63
CA GLY A 159 -4.06 -20.95 2.69
C GLY A 159 -5.11 -20.18 3.47
N PRO A 160 -5.81 -20.85 4.40
CA PRO A 160 -6.74 -20.17 5.29
C PRO A 160 -5.97 -19.14 6.15
N PHE A 161 -6.56 -17.96 6.33
CA PHE A 161 -6.06 -17.02 7.33
C PHE A 161 -6.24 -17.62 8.72
N ALA A 162 -5.22 -17.48 9.58
CA ALA A 162 -5.33 -17.89 10.97
C ALA A 162 -6.50 -17.16 11.65
N ALA A 163 -7.24 -17.87 12.50
CA ALA A 163 -8.27 -17.25 13.31
C ALA A 163 -7.64 -16.13 14.16
N GLY A 164 -8.26 -14.95 14.17
CA GLY A 164 -7.73 -13.80 14.90
C GLY A 164 -6.49 -13.13 14.26
N LEU A 165 -6.12 -13.45 13.01
CA LEU A 165 -4.99 -12.79 12.31
C LEU A 165 -5.12 -11.26 12.31
N PHE A 166 -6.35 -10.78 12.29
CA PHE A 166 -6.69 -9.36 12.27
C PHE A 166 -7.17 -8.84 13.64
N GLU A 167 -7.01 -9.60 14.71
CA GLU A 167 -7.23 -9.15 16.09
C GLU A 167 -5.87 -8.80 16.73
N PRO A 168 -5.85 -8.00 17.81
CA PRO A 168 -4.67 -7.88 18.66
C PRO A 168 -4.14 -9.26 19.08
N PRO A 169 -2.81 -9.48 19.09
CA PRO A 169 -2.26 -10.76 19.50
C PRO A 169 -2.67 -11.12 20.95
N PRO A 170 -2.83 -12.42 21.28
CA PRO A 170 -3.13 -12.84 22.64
C PRO A 170 -2.15 -12.27 23.66
N GLY A 171 -2.67 -11.82 24.81
CA GLY A 171 -1.87 -11.23 25.89
C GLY A 171 -1.56 -9.74 25.74
N TYR A 172 -2.01 -9.09 24.65
CA TYR A 172 -1.94 -7.64 24.51
C TYR A 172 -3.08 -6.97 25.27
N ARG A 173 -2.76 -5.89 25.99
CA ARG A 173 -3.77 -5.05 26.62
C ARG A 173 -4.40 -4.15 25.57
N LEU A 174 -5.71 -4.31 25.35
CA LEU A 174 -6.46 -3.40 24.50
C LEU A 174 -6.66 -2.07 25.24
N GLU A 175 -6.27 -0.98 24.60
CA GLU A 175 -6.55 0.37 25.05
C GLU A 175 -7.58 1.00 24.13
N PRO A 176 -8.68 1.52 24.71
CA PRO A 176 -9.69 2.19 23.92
C PRO A 176 -9.10 3.44 23.27
N LYS A 177 -9.71 3.86 22.16
CA LYS A 177 -9.43 5.15 21.52
C LYS A 177 -9.33 6.25 22.58
N ALA A 178 -8.17 6.89 22.69
CA ALA A 178 -8.03 8.04 23.58
C ALA A 178 -9.09 9.10 23.21
N PRO A 179 -9.91 9.57 24.17
CA PRO A 179 -10.83 10.66 23.90
C PRO A 179 -10.03 11.89 23.46
N PHE A 180 -10.57 12.61 22.49
CA PHE A 180 -9.93 13.80 21.95
C PHE A 180 -10.02 14.93 22.99
N GLU A 181 -8.91 15.28 23.63
CA GLU A 181 -8.76 16.61 24.22
C GLU A 181 -8.41 17.58 23.09
N GLY A 182 -9.43 18.30 22.61
CA GLY A 182 -9.23 19.38 21.65
C GLY A 182 -8.38 20.49 22.28
N ARG A 183 -7.30 20.85 21.60
CA ARG A 183 -6.64 22.16 21.72
C ARG A 183 -6.50 22.76 20.34
#